data_AF-A0A7U9SXP2-F1
#
_entry.id   AF-A0A7U9SXP2-F1
#
_cell.length_a   1.000
_cell.length_b   1.000
_cell.length_c   1.000
_cell.angle_alpha   90.00
_cell.angle_beta   90.00
_cell.angle_gamma   90.00
#
_symmetry.space_group_name_H-M   'P 1'
#
loop_
_entity.id
_entity.type
_entity.pdbx_description
1 polymer ?
#
loop_
_entity_poly.entity_id
_entity_poly.type
_entity_poly.pdbx_seq_one_letter_code
_entity_poly.pdbx_strand_id
1 'polypeptide(L)'
;MMASEGGQREEALTDHGCNYYGKTVMRSAPFAPYLRNDILALAQEMDKWYHDHKDIFERLYYEQPYSRDKNGDVVPYVPVKSIIPEIYGRIEKDRDGNLETTGAKRTGCSMCGFGIHQEERPHRFDKLRERNPKEWEFYMYRCCTNPVTGEKYGWGRVLDYIGVEWEDIPGVQVDLADCFPSAMRCTG
;
A
#
# COMPACT_ATOMS: atom_id res chain seq x y z
N MET A 1 -0.16 2.62 5.19
CA MET A 1 -1.26 3.36 5.82
C MET A 1 -1.48 4.54 4.89
N MET A 2 -2.65 4.69 4.25
CA MET A 2 -2.96 5.97 3.60
C MET A 2 -2.95 7.01 4.72
N ALA A 3 -2.35 8.18 4.51
CA ALA A 3 -2.31 9.27 5.49
C ALA A 3 -3.70 9.91 5.73
N SER A 4 -4.79 9.15 5.54
CA SER A 4 -6.16 9.53 5.84
C SER A 4 -6.44 9.17 7.29
N GLU A 5 -6.56 10.20 8.12
CA GLU A 5 -6.63 10.09 9.58
C GLU A 5 -8.05 9.81 10.12
N GLY A 6 -9.02 9.61 9.22
CA GLY A 6 -10.37 9.16 9.57
C GLY A 6 -11.06 10.03 10.63
N GLY A 7 -10.83 11.35 10.62
CA GLY A 7 -11.46 12.29 11.56
C GLY A 7 -10.71 12.47 12.88
N GLN A 8 -9.68 11.68 13.21
CA GLN A 8 -8.97 11.80 14.50
C GLN A 8 -8.41 13.20 14.76
N ARG A 9 -7.90 13.87 13.71
CA ARG A 9 -7.43 15.25 13.85
C ARG A 9 -8.54 16.28 13.86
N GLU A 10 -9.69 15.98 13.27
CA GLU A 10 -10.88 16.84 13.32
C GLU A 10 -11.47 16.85 14.73
N GLU A 11 -11.59 15.67 15.35
CA GLU A 11 -11.95 15.52 16.77
C GLU A 11 -10.95 16.27 17.67
N ALA A 12 -9.64 16.02 17.48
CA ALA A 12 -8.61 16.69 18.27
C ALA A 12 -8.60 18.22 18.10
N LEU A 13 -8.89 18.74 16.90
CA LEU A 13 -8.98 20.16 16.63
C LEU A 13 -10.22 20.78 17.30
N THR A 14 -11.34 20.07 17.28
CA THR A 14 -12.59 20.48 17.95
C THR A 14 -12.41 20.53 19.47
N ASP A 15 -11.77 19.51 20.04
CA ASP A 15 -11.61 19.35 21.49
C ASP A 15 -10.51 20.24 22.09
N HIS A 16 -9.46 20.56 21.31
CA HIS A 16 -8.25 21.19 21.84
C HIS A 16 -7.87 22.50 21.16
N GLY A 17 -8.56 22.88 20.07
CA GLY A 17 -8.23 24.06 19.29
C GLY A 17 -6.93 23.93 18.49
N CYS A 18 -6.63 24.95 17.68
CA CYS A 18 -5.42 24.99 16.87
C CYS A 18 -4.23 25.49 17.69
N ASN A 19 -3.11 24.75 17.65
CA ASN A 19 -1.78 25.10 18.18
C ASN A 19 -1.76 25.70 19.59
N TYR A 20 -1.39 24.89 20.59
CA TYR A 20 -1.19 25.34 21.97
C TYR A 20 0.29 25.29 22.35
N TYR A 21 0.83 26.44 22.79
CA TYR A 21 2.17 26.54 23.35
C TYR A 21 2.07 26.80 24.87
N GLY A 22 2.19 25.72 25.66
CA GLY A 22 2.23 25.78 27.11
C GLY A 22 3.65 25.65 27.67
N LYS A 23 3.84 25.99 28.95
CA LYS A 23 5.14 25.84 29.64
C LYS A 23 5.69 24.40 29.66
N THR A 24 4.83 23.39 29.56
CA THR A 24 5.19 21.96 29.65
C THR A 24 4.73 21.13 28.45
N VAL A 25 3.88 21.66 27.57
CA VAL A 25 3.32 20.93 26.43
C VAL A 25 3.29 21.84 25.21
N MET A 26 3.96 21.41 24.14
CA MET A 26 3.81 21.96 22.80
C MET A 26 2.95 21.01 21.98
N ARG A 27 1.83 21.50 21.43
CA ARG A 27 1.05 20.76 20.44
C ARG A 27 1.01 21.53 19.14
N SER A 28 1.54 20.92 18.08
CA SER A 28 1.31 21.39 16.71
C SER A 28 0.08 20.69 16.15
N ALA A 29 -0.93 21.47 15.76
CA ALA A 29 -2.03 21.03 14.93
C ALA A 29 -1.81 21.60 13.52
N PRO A 30 -2.01 20.81 12.45
CA PRO A 30 -1.92 21.30 11.08
C PRO A 30 -2.97 22.40 10.85
N PHE A 31 -2.71 23.29 9.88
CA PHE A 31 -3.62 24.38 9.51
C PHE A 31 -5.02 23.89 9.08
N ALA A 32 -5.09 22.71 8.49
CA ALA A 32 -6.34 22.01 8.16
C ALA A 32 -6.12 20.48 8.21
N PRO A 33 -7.17 19.69 8.52
CA PRO A 33 -7.12 18.24 8.31
C PRO A 33 -7.10 17.93 6.82
N TYR A 34 -6.22 17.03 6.38
CA TYR A 34 -6.23 16.54 5.01
C TYR A 34 -7.27 15.44 4.87
N LEU A 35 -8.23 15.64 3.95
CA LEU A 35 -9.20 14.63 3.58
C LEU A 35 -8.61 13.67 2.56
N ARG A 36 -9.27 12.52 2.38
CA ARG A 36 -8.90 11.54 1.36
C ARG A 36 -8.77 12.19 -0.02
N ASN A 37 -9.76 13.00 -0.40
CA ASN A 37 -9.76 13.69 -1.69
C ASN A 37 -8.54 14.60 -1.85
N ASP A 38 -8.14 15.33 -0.81
CA ASP A 38 -6.97 16.23 -0.86
C ASP A 38 -5.70 15.44 -1.14
N ILE A 39 -5.52 14.30 -0.45
CA ILE A 39 -4.34 13.45 -0.61
C ILE A 39 -4.30 12.80 -1.99
N LEU A 40 -5.45 12.33 -2.49
CA LEU A 40 -5.53 11.69 -3.79
C LEU A 40 -5.39 12.69 -4.95
N ALA A 41 -5.92 13.90 -4.79
CA ALA A 41 -5.70 15.00 -5.73
C ALA A 41 -4.21 15.36 -5.78
N LEU A 42 -3.57 15.55 -4.62
CA LEU A 42 -2.14 15.82 -4.53
C LEU A 42 -1.31 14.71 -5.19
N ALA A 43 -1.66 13.43 -5.00
CA ALA A 43 -0.97 12.33 -5.65
C ALA A 43 -1.04 12.41 -7.19
N GLN A 44 -2.21 12.75 -7.75
CA GLN A 44 -2.38 12.96 -9.20
C GLN A 44 -1.57 14.17 -9.70
N GLU A 45 -1.60 15.29 -8.96
CA GLU A 45 -0.87 16.51 -9.29
C GLU A 45 0.66 16.29 -9.27
N MET A 46 1.16 15.57 -8.25
CA MET A 46 2.57 15.23 -8.14
C MET A 46 3.02 14.26 -9.24
N ASP A 47 2.18 13.30 -9.63
CA ASP A 47 2.47 12.38 -10.73
C ASP A 47 2.56 13.11 -12.07
N LYS A 48 1.63 14.04 -12.31
CA LYS A 48 1.70 14.95 -13.46
C LYS A 48 2.98 15.79 -13.42
N TRP A 49 3.28 16.40 -12.28
CA TRP A 49 4.48 17.23 -12.13
C TRP A 49 5.76 16.44 -12.38
N TYR A 50 5.85 15.21 -11.86
CA TYR A 50 6.96 14.29 -12.12
C TYR A 50 7.16 14.07 -13.63
N HIS A 51 6.08 13.84 -14.37
CA HIS A 51 6.16 13.63 -15.81
C HIS A 51 6.56 14.87 -16.60
N ASP A 52 6.14 16.05 -16.13
CA ASP A 52 6.50 17.33 -16.75
C ASP A 52 7.97 17.73 -16.46
N HIS A 53 8.61 17.14 -15.44
CA HIS A 53 9.95 17.53 -14.95
C HIS A 53 10.94 16.35 -14.83
N LYS A 54 10.84 15.36 -15.74
CA LYS A 54 11.70 14.16 -15.72
C LYS A 54 13.20 14.46 -15.79
N ASP A 55 13.55 15.55 -16.47
CA ASP A 55 14.92 16.05 -16.62
C ASP A 55 15.57 16.36 -15.27
N ILE A 56 14.81 16.88 -14.31
CA ILE A 56 15.29 17.16 -12.96
C ILE A 56 15.72 15.85 -12.28
N PHE A 57 14.90 14.80 -12.38
CA PHE A 57 15.16 13.51 -11.75
C PHE A 57 16.31 12.77 -12.42
N GLU A 58 16.41 12.84 -13.74
CA GLU A 58 17.53 12.27 -14.49
C GLU A 58 18.86 12.91 -14.07
N ARG A 59 18.91 14.26 -14.01
CA ARG A 59 20.10 14.98 -13.54
C ARG A 59 20.48 14.56 -12.12
N LEU A 60 19.51 14.60 -11.20
CA LEU A 60 19.75 14.24 -9.80
C LEU A 60 20.19 12.78 -9.66
N TYR A 61 19.69 11.87 -10.48
CA TYR A 61 20.09 10.47 -10.47
C TYR A 61 21.58 10.30 -10.79
N TYR A 62 22.10 10.96 -11.83
CA TYR A 62 23.52 10.85 -12.21
C TYR A 62 24.49 11.52 -11.23
N GLU A 63 24.00 12.38 -10.34
CA GLU A 63 24.80 12.92 -9.22
C GLU A 63 25.03 11.90 -8.10
N GLN A 64 24.23 10.82 -8.05
CA GLN A 64 24.27 9.86 -6.96
C GLN A 64 25.30 8.74 -7.20
N PRO A 65 25.93 8.20 -6.14
CA PRO A 65 26.90 7.11 -6.27
C PRO A 65 26.32 5.83 -6.89
N TYR A 66 25.03 5.58 -6.70
CA TYR A 66 24.35 4.40 -7.23
C TYR A 66 24.01 4.49 -8.73
N SER A 67 24.28 5.63 -9.37
CA SER A 67 24.22 5.75 -10.84
C SER A 67 25.38 5.04 -11.53
N ARG A 68 26.29 4.45 -10.76
CA ARG A 68 27.44 3.68 -11.23
C ARG A 68 27.43 2.29 -10.63
N ASP A 69 27.79 1.29 -11.43
CA ASP A 69 27.93 -0.08 -10.96
C ASP A 69 29.25 -0.27 -10.17
N LYS A 70 29.54 -1.51 -9.77
CA LYS A 70 30.77 -1.84 -9.03
C LYS A 70 32.05 -1.63 -9.85
N ASN A 71 31.94 -1.58 -11.18
CA ASN A 71 33.06 -1.38 -12.10
C ASN A 71 33.23 0.10 -12.47
N GLY A 72 32.30 0.98 -12.05
CA GLY A 72 32.30 2.41 -12.35
C GLY A 72 31.51 2.78 -13.61
N ASP A 73 30.88 1.81 -14.27
CA ASP A 73 30.07 1.99 -15.47
C ASP A 73 28.74 2.66 -15.13
N VAL A 74 28.30 3.57 -15.99
CA VAL A 74 27.07 4.34 -15.76
C VAL A 74 25.85 3.44 -15.97
N VAL A 75 25.01 3.32 -14.94
CA VAL A 75 23.70 2.68 -15.02
C VAL A 75 22.71 3.72 -15.55
N PRO A 76 22.05 3.50 -16.69
CA PRO A 76 21.17 4.49 -17.29
C PRO A 76 19.95 4.77 -16.41
N TYR A 77 19.52 6.03 -16.36
CA TYR A 77 18.27 6.40 -15.71
C TYR A 77 17.07 5.81 -16.46
N VAL A 78 16.20 5.11 -15.73
CA VAL A 78 14.93 4.59 -16.27
C VAL A 78 13.78 5.27 -15.52
N PRO A 79 12.99 6.14 -16.19
CA PRO A 79 11.87 6.79 -15.53
C PRO A 79 10.77 5.79 -15.19
N VAL A 80 10.12 5.99 -14.04
CA VAL A 80 8.97 5.18 -13.65
C VAL A 80 7.74 5.60 -14.47
N LYS A 81 6.83 4.64 -14.70
CA LYS A 81 5.58 4.91 -15.42
C LYS A 81 4.66 5.85 -14.65
N SER A 82 4.66 5.76 -13.32
CA SER A 82 3.93 6.64 -12.40
C SER A 82 4.61 6.59 -11.04
N ILE A 83 4.53 7.68 -10.27
CA ILE A 83 4.94 7.70 -8.86
C ILE A 83 3.88 7.10 -7.94
N ILE A 84 2.63 6.92 -8.43
CA ILE A 84 1.57 6.25 -7.70
C ILE A 84 1.84 4.74 -7.76
N PRO A 85 2.04 4.06 -6.61
CA PRO A 85 2.35 2.64 -6.61
C PRO A 85 1.22 1.80 -7.19
N GLU A 86 1.56 0.83 -8.05
CA GLU A 86 0.61 -0.03 -8.76
C GLU A 86 -0.37 -0.78 -7.84
N ILE A 87 0.03 -1.06 -6.60
CA ILE A 87 -0.83 -1.69 -5.58
C ILE A 87 -2.10 -0.89 -5.27
N TYR A 88 -2.07 0.43 -5.46
CA TYR A 88 -3.25 1.30 -5.28
C TYR A 88 -4.13 1.34 -6.54
N GLY A 89 -3.70 0.75 -7.66
CA GLY A 89 -4.40 0.82 -8.92
C GLY A 89 -4.42 2.24 -9.48
N ARG A 90 -5.60 2.72 -9.90
CA ARG A 90 -5.81 4.08 -10.40
C ARG A 90 -6.58 4.90 -9.38
N ILE A 91 -6.45 6.22 -9.49
CA ILE A 91 -7.26 7.17 -8.73
C ILE A 91 -8.41 7.59 -9.65
N GLU A 92 -9.64 7.20 -9.29
CA GLU A 92 -10.85 7.44 -10.07
C GLU A 92 -11.91 8.16 -9.22
N LYS A 93 -12.89 8.78 -9.88
CA LYS A 93 -14.02 9.40 -9.19
C LYS A 93 -15.15 8.38 -9.00
N ASP A 94 -15.72 8.35 -7.81
CA ASP A 94 -16.95 7.61 -7.54
C ASP A 94 -18.19 8.33 -8.12
N ARG A 95 -19.37 7.77 -7.87
CA ARG A 95 -20.65 8.31 -8.35
C ARG A 95 -20.99 9.67 -7.74
N ASP A 96 -20.44 9.97 -6.57
CA ASP A 96 -20.66 11.21 -5.82
C ASP A 96 -19.56 12.26 -6.10
N GLY A 97 -18.56 11.92 -6.92
CA GLY A 97 -17.46 12.79 -7.32
C GLY A 97 -16.24 12.75 -6.39
N ASN A 98 -16.21 11.89 -5.38
CA ASN A 98 -15.05 11.70 -4.51
C ASN A 98 -13.98 10.83 -5.18
N LEU A 99 -12.72 11.06 -4.82
CA LEU A 99 -11.60 10.28 -5.33
C LEU A 99 -11.42 9.00 -4.51
N GLU A 100 -11.26 7.88 -5.21
CA GLU A 100 -10.99 6.57 -4.63
C GLU A 100 -9.90 5.84 -5.42
N THR A 101 -9.17 4.95 -4.72
CA THR A 101 -8.22 4.04 -5.35
C THR A 101 -8.93 2.78 -5.83
N THR A 102 -8.66 2.32 -7.05
CA THR A 102 -9.27 1.10 -7.59
C THR A 102 -8.65 -0.18 -7.01
N GLY A 103 -7.43 -0.08 -6.46
CA GLY A 103 -6.71 -1.16 -5.82
C GLY A 103 -6.82 -1.14 -4.29
N ALA A 104 -5.70 -1.34 -3.62
CA ALA A 104 -5.66 -1.31 -2.16
C ALA A 104 -6.09 0.06 -1.62
N LYS A 105 -6.91 0.09 -0.56
CA LYS A 105 -7.27 1.33 0.15
C LYS A 105 -6.27 1.70 1.24
N ARG A 106 -5.59 0.70 1.81
CA ARG A 106 -4.53 0.86 2.82
C ARG A 106 -3.52 -0.25 2.58
N THR A 107 -2.25 0.11 2.52
CA THR A 107 -1.16 -0.88 2.41
C THR A 107 -0.31 -0.84 3.68
N GLY A 108 0.09 -2.00 4.19
CA GLY A 108 1.04 -2.12 5.30
C GLY A 108 2.37 -2.68 4.81
N CYS A 109 3.26 -3.04 5.74
CA CYS A 109 4.44 -3.83 5.38
C CYS A 109 3.98 -5.17 4.77
N SER A 110 4.66 -5.64 3.72
CA SER A 110 4.31 -6.91 3.06
C SER A 110 4.34 -8.11 4.00
N MET A 111 5.18 -8.06 5.04
CA MET A 111 5.38 -9.11 6.04
C MET A 111 4.47 -9.01 7.27
N CYS A 112 3.63 -7.97 7.38
CA CYS A 112 2.91 -7.71 8.63
C CYS A 112 1.65 -8.59 8.74
N GLY A 113 1.65 -9.54 9.67
CA GLY A 113 0.49 -10.37 10.01
C GLY A 113 -0.53 -9.70 10.95
N PHE A 114 -0.34 -8.43 11.32
CA PHE A 114 -1.26 -7.75 12.24
C PHE A 114 -2.68 -7.67 11.66
N GLY A 115 -3.64 -8.21 12.42
CA GLY A 115 -5.05 -8.24 12.05
C GLY A 115 -5.43 -9.30 11.02
N ILE A 116 -4.53 -10.22 10.63
CA ILE A 116 -4.80 -11.20 9.56
C ILE A 116 -6.00 -12.11 9.84
N HIS A 117 -6.24 -12.46 11.10
CA HIS A 117 -7.40 -13.25 11.54
C HIS A 117 -8.75 -12.53 11.39
N GLN A 118 -8.73 -11.22 11.09
CA GLN A 118 -9.92 -10.42 10.85
C GLN A 118 -10.15 -10.17 9.35
N GLU A 119 -9.24 -10.65 8.48
CA GLU A 119 -9.39 -10.52 7.04
C GLU A 119 -10.15 -11.71 6.45
N GLU A 120 -11.06 -11.42 5.53
CA GLU A 120 -11.66 -12.42 4.67
C GLU A 120 -10.66 -12.87 3.60
N ARG A 121 -10.79 -14.13 3.16
CA ARG A 121 -10.00 -14.65 2.04
C ARG A 121 -10.61 -14.23 0.70
N PRO A 122 -9.79 -13.84 -0.31
CA PRO A 122 -8.34 -13.82 -0.29
C PRO A 122 -7.76 -12.67 0.56
N HIS A 123 -7.00 -13.04 1.58
CA HIS A 123 -6.38 -12.11 2.53
C HIS A 123 -5.03 -11.59 1.98
N ARG A 124 -4.36 -10.68 2.70
CA ARG A 124 -3.11 -10.06 2.20
C ARG A 124 -2.01 -11.05 1.84
N PHE A 125 -1.88 -12.20 2.52
CA PHE A 125 -0.86 -13.19 2.20
C PHE A 125 -1.22 -14.02 0.95
N ASP A 126 -2.50 -14.20 0.65
CA ASP A 126 -2.94 -14.81 -0.63
C ASP A 126 -2.56 -13.91 -1.79
N LYS A 127 -2.88 -12.62 -1.67
CA LYS A 127 -2.52 -11.60 -2.67
C LYS A 127 -1.00 -11.47 -2.82
N LEU A 128 -0.25 -11.64 -1.72
CA LEU A 128 1.22 -11.67 -1.77
C LEU A 128 1.73 -12.89 -2.55
N ARG A 129 1.13 -14.07 -2.35
CA ARG A 129 1.46 -15.29 -3.09
C ARG A 129 1.25 -15.11 -4.59
N GLU A 130 0.13 -14.52 -5.00
CA GLU A 130 -0.18 -14.26 -6.41
C GLU A 130 0.81 -13.27 -7.03
N ARG A 131 1.11 -12.17 -6.34
CA ARG A 131 1.99 -11.12 -6.86
C ARG A 131 3.48 -11.49 -6.85
N ASN A 132 3.93 -12.11 -5.76
CA ASN A 132 5.34 -12.44 -5.55
C ASN A 132 5.50 -13.77 -4.78
N PRO A 133 5.39 -14.92 -5.48
CA PRO A 133 5.48 -16.24 -4.87
C PRO A 133 6.77 -16.47 -4.07
N LYS A 134 7.89 -15.88 -4.52
CA LYS A 134 9.20 -16.02 -3.86
C LYS A 134 9.23 -15.31 -2.51
N GLU A 135 8.68 -14.10 -2.45
CA GLU A 135 8.58 -13.33 -1.21
C GLU A 135 7.60 -14.00 -0.25
N TRP A 136 6.46 -14.48 -0.76
CA TRP A 136 5.51 -15.26 0.04
C TRP A 136 6.16 -16.51 0.64
N GLU A 137 6.84 -17.33 -0.17
CA GLU A 137 7.49 -18.57 0.29
C GLU A 137 8.53 -18.29 1.37
N PHE A 138 9.32 -17.23 1.19
CA PHE A 138 10.28 -16.81 2.20
C PHE A 138 9.59 -16.47 3.53
N TYR A 139 8.52 -15.67 3.51
CA TYR A 139 7.82 -15.28 4.73
C TYR A 139 7.06 -16.42 5.38
N MET A 140 6.48 -17.32 4.60
CA MET A 140 5.71 -18.44 5.14
C MET A 140 6.61 -19.53 5.74
N TYR A 141 7.75 -19.82 5.11
CA TYR A 141 8.57 -20.98 5.47
C TYR A 141 9.97 -20.65 6.00
N ARG A 142 10.56 -19.48 5.73
CA ARG A 142 12.03 -19.28 5.86
C ARG A 142 12.49 -18.04 6.64
N CYS A 143 11.59 -17.16 7.06
CA CYS A 143 11.99 -15.88 7.63
C CYS A 143 12.68 -15.96 9.01
N CYS A 144 12.57 -17.09 9.70
CA CYS A 144 13.21 -17.35 10.98
C CYS A 144 14.03 -18.64 10.91
N THR A 145 15.15 -18.67 11.63
CA THR A 145 15.95 -19.89 11.84
C THR A 145 15.97 -20.17 13.33
N ASN A 146 15.62 -21.39 13.74
CA ASN A 146 15.72 -21.82 15.12
C ASN A 146 17.20 -21.90 15.52
N PRO A 147 17.65 -21.16 16.55
CA PRO A 147 19.06 -21.12 16.93
C PRO A 147 19.58 -22.44 17.51
N VAL A 148 18.69 -23.32 18.00
CA VAL A 148 19.06 -24.60 18.61
C VAL A 148 19.03 -25.73 17.58
N THR A 149 17.94 -25.84 16.81
CA THR A 149 17.76 -26.94 15.86
C THR A 149 18.26 -26.63 14.45
N GLY A 150 18.52 -25.36 14.13
CA GLY A 150 18.84 -24.91 12.77
C GLY A 150 17.65 -24.95 11.80
N GLU A 151 16.47 -25.35 12.27
CA GLU A 151 15.26 -25.46 11.45
C GLU A 151 14.78 -24.08 11.00
N LYS A 152 14.47 -23.94 9.71
CA LYS A 152 13.86 -22.72 9.16
C LYS A 152 12.34 -22.80 9.26
N TYR A 153 11.73 -21.70 9.64
CA TYR A 153 10.28 -21.55 9.72
C TYR A 153 9.88 -20.10 9.42
N GLY A 154 8.59 -19.86 9.24
CA GLY A 154 8.07 -18.52 9.05
C GLY A 154 6.68 -18.33 9.62
N TRP A 155 5.95 -17.39 9.03
CA TRP A 155 4.59 -17.03 9.42
C TRP A 155 3.63 -18.21 9.36
N GLY A 156 3.87 -19.22 8.54
CA GLY A 156 3.00 -20.40 8.43
C GLY A 156 2.70 -21.02 9.79
N ARG A 157 3.73 -21.17 10.66
CA ARG A 157 3.54 -21.68 12.03
C ARG A 157 2.62 -20.82 12.90
N VAL A 158 2.72 -19.51 12.75
CA VAL A 158 1.89 -18.57 13.52
C VAL A 158 0.47 -18.61 12.99
N LEU A 159 0.29 -18.66 11.67
CA LEU A 159 -1.01 -18.76 11.00
C LEU A 159 -1.72 -20.07 11.35
N ASP A 160 -1.02 -21.20 11.31
CA ASP A 160 -1.52 -22.50 11.77
C ASP A 160 -1.95 -22.45 13.24
N TYR A 161 -1.13 -21.82 14.09
CA TYR A 161 -1.42 -21.69 15.52
C TYR A 161 -2.68 -20.85 15.82
N ILE A 162 -2.92 -19.78 15.06
CA ILE A 162 -4.11 -18.94 15.20
C ILE A 162 -5.31 -19.44 14.37
N GLY A 163 -5.16 -20.55 13.63
CA GLY A 163 -6.23 -21.15 12.82
C GLY A 163 -6.60 -20.35 11.57
N VAL A 164 -5.65 -19.60 10.99
CA VAL A 164 -5.85 -18.88 9.73
C VAL A 164 -5.29 -19.71 8.59
N GLU A 165 -6.14 -20.10 7.66
CA GLU A 165 -5.76 -20.84 6.46
C GLU A 165 -4.94 -19.96 5.50
N TRP A 166 -3.82 -20.49 5.00
CA TRP A 166 -2.86 -19.73 4.20
C TRP A 166 -2.14 -20.55 3.11
N GLU A 167 -1.97 -21.86 3.33
CA GLU A 167 -1.21 -22.72 2.43
C GLU A 167 -2.02 -23.12 1.19
N ASP A 168 -3.31 -23.37 1.37
CA ASP A 168 -4.24 -23.68 0.28
C ASP A 168 -4.55 -22.44 -0.58
N ILE A 169 -4.94 -22.68 -1.83
CA ILE A 169 -5.35 -21.62 -2.75
C ILE A 169 -6.84 -21.35 -2.48
N PRO A 170 -7.24 -20.11 -2.14
CA PRO A 170 -8.63 -19.83 -1.83
C PRO A 170 -9.46 -20.08 -3.08
N GLY A 171 -10.63 -20.69 -2.92
CA GLY A 171 -11.59 -20.82 -4.01
C GLY A 171 -11.90 -19.44 -4.58
N VAL A 172 -11.74 -19.26 -5.89
CA VAL A 172 -12.10 -18.01 -6.56
C VAL A 172 -13.59 -17.78 -6.34
N GLN A 173 -13.95 -16.78 -5.54
CA GLN A 173 -15.30 -16.24 -5.57
C GLN A 173 -15.46 -15.53 -6.92
N VAL A 174 -15.95 -16.26 -7.91
CA VAL A 174 -16.32 -15.67 -9.19
C VAL A 174 -17.60 -14.90 -8.96
N ASP A 175 -17.58 -13.59 -9.20
CA ASP A 175 -18.80 -12.81 -9.20
C ASP A 175 -19.71 -13.38 -10.31
N LEU A 176 -20.98 -13.59 -9.99
CA LEU A 176 -21.97 -14.10 -10.95
C LEU A 176 -22.04 -13.17 -12.18
N ALA A 177 -21.75 -11.88 -12.00
CA ALA A 177 -21.65 -10.89 -13.06
C ALA A 177 -20.51 -11.17 -14.06
N ASP A 178 -19.38 -11.71 -13.61
CA ASP A 178 -18.24 -12.06 -14.45
C ASP A 178 -18.46 -13.37 -15.22
N CYS A 179 -19.25 -14.30 -14.65
CA CYS A 179 -19.65 -15.53 -15.34
C CYS A 179 -20.76 -15.33 -16.38
N PHE A 180 -21.64 -14.33 -16.20
CA PHE A 180 -22.78 -14.08 -17.08
C PHE A 180 -22.93 -12.59 -17.45
N PRO A 181 -21.98 -12.00 -18.22
CA PRO A 181 -22.04 -10.59 -18.61
C PRO A 181 -23.26 -10.23 -19.48
N SER A 182 -23.95 -11.25 -20.04
CA SER A 182 -25.15 -11.08 -20.87
C SER A 182 -26.46 -11.00 -20.06
N ALA A 183 -26.48 -11.45 -18.80
CA ALA A 183 -27.71 -11.58 -18.01
C ALA A 183 -28.16 -10.29 -17.31
N MET A 184 -27.30 -9.26 -17.25
CA MET A 184 -27.60 -7.97 -16.60
C MET A 184 -27.96 -6.83 -17.55
N ARG A 185 -28.07 -7.07 -18.86
CA ARG A 185 -28.68 -6.10 -19.79
C ARG A 185 -30.21 -6.19 -19.70
N CYS A 186 -30.76 -5.82 -18.55
CA CYS A 186 -32.17 -5.45 -18.49
C CYS A 186 -32.31 -4.12 -19.23
N THR A 187 -32.96 -4.18 -20.38
CA THR A 187 -33.43 -3.05 -21.18
C THR A 187 -34.26 -2.10 -20.33
N GLY A 188 -33.85 -0.84 -20.28
CA GLY A 188 -34.63 0.31 -19.83
C GLY A 188 -34.22 1.53 -20.64
#